data_AF-A0A7X1RP63-F1
#
_entry.id   AF-A0A7X1RP63-F1
#
_cell.length_a   1.000
_cell.length_b   1.000
_cell.length_c   1.000
_cell.angle_alpha   90.00
_cell.angle_beta   90.00
_cell.angle_gamma   90.00
#
_symmetry.space_group_name_H-M   'P 1'
#
loop_
_entity.id
_entity.type
_entity.pdbx_description
1 polymer ?
#
loop_
_entity_poly.entity_id
_entity_poly.type
_entity_poly.pdbx_seq_one_letter_code
_entity_poly.pdbx_strand_id
1 'polypeptide(L)'
;MFWIIRVLCRLLLGIWRMFWRLVWTLVVLILIALGILWYVTGDLSGVFNQAGQLVQVGQAGWYQWQETGKLQGLSQTDHHQDSGVKWPQAQATIYIDPQMDATFQKAYAEAIANWNQTGAFNFVLVTETDQATIFATEMNDGSTSVAGEAESQTNLLTKQFTSVTVRLNHYYLSNPNYGYTYDRILHTAEHELGHAIGLEHTNEVSVMQPAGSYYGIQAQDVQAVQELYESGE
;
A
#
# COMPACT_ATOMS: atom_id res chain seq x y z
N MET A 1 -50.07 -20.44 -25.24
CA MET A 1 -48.64 -20.69 -24.93
C MET A 1 -47.74 -20.72 -26.18
N PHE A 2 -48.09 -21.48 -27.23
CA PHE A 2 -47.27 -21.58 -28.47
C PHE A 2 -47.06 -20.26 -29.26
N TRP A 3 -48.00 -19.30 -29.19
CA TRP A 3 -47.89 -18.04 -29.93
C TRP A 3 -46.80 -17.10 -29.39
N ILE A 4 -46.66 -17.02 -28.07
CA ILE A 4 -45.64 -16.20 -27.39
C ILE A 4 -44.23 -16.74 -27.67
N ILE A 5 -44.06 -18.07 -27.65
CA ILE A 5 -42.80 -18.74 -28.01
C ILE A 5 -42.43 -18.45 -29.48
N ARG A 6 -43.42 -18.46 -30.37
CA ARG A 6 -43.19 -18.18 -31.81
C ARG A 6 -42.80 -16.72 -32.07
N VAL A 7 -43.33 -15.78 -31.29
CA VAL A 7 -42.97 -14.35 -31.35
C VAL A 7 -41.56 -14.13 -30.78
N LEU A 8 -41.22 -14.72 -29.64
CA LEU A 8 -39.89 -14.65 -29.03
C LEU A 8 -38.80 -15.24 -29.93
N CYS A 9 -39.03 -16.42 -30.54
CA CYS A 9 -38.08 -17.00 -31.48
C CYS A 9 -37.88 -16.13 -32.73
N ARG A 10 -38.93 -15.47 -33.25
CA ARG A 10 -38.80 -14.54 -34.39
C ARG A 10 -38.03 -13.27 -34.02
N LEU A 11 -38.18 -12.79 -32.79
CA LEU A 11 -37.49 -11.61 -32.29
C LEU A 11 -35.99 -11.91 -32.05
N LEU A 12 -35.68 -13.07 -31.45
CA LEU A 12 -34.30 -13.55 -31.30
C LEU A 12 -33.63 -13.83 -32.64
N LEU A 13 -34.32 -14.47 -33.59
CA LEU A 13 -33.81 -14.65 -34.96
C LEU A 13 -33.64 -13.32 -35.70
N GLY A 14 -34.48 -12.32 -35.40
CA GLY A 14 -34.38 -10.96 -35.93
C GLY A 14 -33.13 -10.25 -35.42
N ILE A 15 -32.89 -10.29 -34.11
CA ILE A 15 -31.69 -9.73 -33.47
C ILE A 15 -30.44 -10.45 -33.98
N TRP A 16 -30.48 -11.78 -34.08
CA TRP A 16 -29.38 -12.58 -34.61
C TRP A 16 -29.05 -12.22 -36.06
N ARG A 17 -30.07 -12.07 -36.92
CA ARG A 17 -29.89 -11.62 -38.30
C ARG A 17 -29.37 -10.18 -38.38
N MET A 18 -29.80 -9.30 -37.49
CA MET A 18 -29.33 -7.91 -37.44
C MET A 18 -27.86 -7.85 -37.01
N PHE A 19 -27.47 -8.65 -36.02
CA PHE A 19 -26.08 -8.81 -35.59
C PHE A 19 -25.20 -9.31 -36.74
N TRP A 20 -25.61 -10.37 -37.44
CA TRP A 20 -24.85 -10.86 -38.59
C TRP A 20 -24.79 -9.87 -39.75
N ARG A 21 -25.84 -9.05 -39.96
CA ARG A 21 -25.79 -7.95 -40.93
C ARG A 21 -24.77 -6.89 -40.54
N LEU A 22 -24.70 -6.51 -39.26
CA LEU A 22 -23.71 -5.56 -38.76
C LEU A 22 -22.28 -6.09 -38.90
N VAL A 23 -22.05 -7.35 -38.55
CA VAL A 23 -20.76 -8.03 -38.74
C VAL A 23 -20.37 -8.03 -40.23
N TRP A 24 -21.28 -8.40 -41.12
CA TRP A 24 -21.01 -8.40 -42.56
C TRP A 24 -20.78 -7.00 -43.13
N THR A 25 -21.50 -5.97 -42.65
CA THR A 25 -21.21 -4.59 -43.06
C THR A 25 -19.83 -4.14 -42.61
N LEU A 26 -19.39 -4.52 -41.40
CA LEU A 26 -18.05 -4.21 -40.91
C LEU A 26 -16.98 -4.92 -41.74
N VAL A 27 -17.18 -6.21 -42.05
CA VAL A 27 -16.27 -6.99 -42.91
C VAL A 27 -16.17 -6.37 -44.30
N VAL A 28 -17.29 -5.97 -44.91
CA VAL A 28 -17.28 -5.29 -46.22
C VAL A 28 -16.55 -3.96 -46.16
N LEU A 29 -16.76 -3.15 -45.11
CA LEU A 29 -16.03 -1.89 -44.93
C LEU A 29 -14.52 -2.12 -44.76
N ILE A 30 -14.12 -3.15 -44.01
CA ILE A 30 -12.72 -3.55 -43.85
C ILE A 30 -12.13 -3.98 -45.20
N LEU A 31 -12.85 -4.78 -45.99
CA LEU A 31 -12.40 -5.22 -47.31
C LEU A 31 -12.29 -4.05 -48.30
N ILE A 32 -13.22 -3.10 -48.28
CA ILE A 32 -13.14 -1.88 -49.10
C ILE A 32 -11.94 -1.04 -48.66
N ALA A 33 -11.73 -0.85 -47.36
CA ALA A 33 -10.57 -0.12 -46.85
C ALA A 33 -9.25 -0.79 -47.26
N LEU A 34 -9.15 -2.11 -47.13
CA LEU A 34 -8.00 -2.89 -47.57
C LEU A 34 -7.79 -2.81 -49.10
N GLY A 35 -8.87 -2.81 -49.89
CA GLY A 35 -8.82 -2.67 -51.35
C GLY A 35 -8.35 -1.28 -51.80
N ILE A 36 -8.87 -0.22 -51.18
CA ILE A 36 -8.42 1.16 -51.42
C ILE A 36 -6.95 1.29 -51.01
N LEU A 37 -6.56 0.72 -49.87
CA LEU A 37 -5.20 0.82 -49.37
C LEU A 37 -4.22 0.05 -50.26
N TRP A 38 -4.56 -1.17 -50.68
CA TRP A 38 -3.77 -1.93 -51.66
C TRP A 38 -3.57 -1.16 -52.97
N TYR A 39 -4.64 -0.51 -53.47
CA TYR A 39 -4.57 0.33 -54.66
C TYR A 39 -3.64 1.53 -54.50
N VAL A 40 -3.56 2.11 -53.30
CA VAL A 40 -2.75 3.31 -53.01
C VAL A 40 -1.30 2.99 -52.66
N THR A 41 -1.05 1.95 -51.86
CA THR A 41 0.30 1.68 -51.31
C THR A 41 1.04 0.54 -52.00
N GLY A 42 0.34 -0.37 -52.70
CA GLY A 42 0.94 -1.52 -53.39
C GLY A 42 1.59 -2.58 -52.47
N ASP A 43 1.64 -2.33 -51.16
CA ASP A 43 2.29 -3.21 -50.18
C ASP A 43 1.38 -3.41 -48.95
N LEU A 44 0.81 -4.61 -48.87
CA LEU A 44 -0.03 -5.04 -47.74
C LEU A 44 0.80 -5.49 -46.53
N SER A 45 2.07 -5.84 -46.72
CA SER A 45 2.89 -6.46 -45.67
C SER A 45 3.27 -5.47 -44.56
N GLY A 46 3.54 -4.21 -44.90
CA GLY A 46 3.83 -3.15 -43.92
C GLY A 46 2.66 -2.86 -42.97
N VAL A 47 1.43 -2.99 -43.45
CA VAL A 47 0.20 -2.76 -42.66
C VAL A 47 -0.07 -3.91 -41.69
N PHE A 48 0.15 -5.16 -42.12
CA PHE A 48 0.04 -6.32 -41.22
C PHE A 48 1.08 -6.28 -40.10
N ASN A 49 2.28 -5.76 -40.36
CA ASN A 49 3.31 -5.56 -39.34
C ASN A 49 2.92 -4.46 -38.33
N GLN A 50 2.33 -3.35 -38.78
CA GLN A 50 1.79 -2.32 -37.88
C GLN A 50 0.57 -2.80 -37.08
N ALA A 51 -0.31 -3.60 -37.68
CA ALA A 51 -1.42 -4.24 -36.97
C ALA A 51 -0.92 -5.26 -35.93
N GLY A 52 0.14 -6.01 -36.24
CA GLY A 52 0.80 -6.90 -35.29
C GLY A 52 1.38 -6.16 -34.08
N GLN A 53 1.98 -4.99 -34.29
CA GLN A 53 2.44 -4.12 -33.21
C GLN A 53 1.28 -3.57 -32.36
N LEU A 54 0.16 -3.18 -32.97
CA LEU A 54 -1.04 -2.74 -32.25
C LEU A 54 -1.66 -3.86 -31.41
N VAL A 55 -1.66 -5.11 -31.90
CA VAL A 55 -2.12 -6.28 -31.15
C VAL A 55 -1.19 -6.59 -29.98
N GLN A 56 0.12 -6.45 -30.15
CA GLN A 56 1.09 -6.60 -29.06
C GLN A 56 0.95 -5.51 -27.99
N VAL A 57 0.76 -4.25 -28.39
CA VAL A 57 0.47 -3.14 -27.45
C VAL A 57 -0.86 -3.36 -26.73
N GLY A 58 -1.87 -3.86 -27.43
CA GLY A 58 -3.13 -4.28 -26.84
C GLY A 58 -2.91 -5.35 -25.77
N GLN A 59 -2.26 -6.46 -26.12
CA GLN A 59 -1.97 -7.56 -25.18
C GLN A 59 -1.14 -7.10 -23.97
N ALA A 60 -0.11 -6.29 -24.19
CA ALA A 60 0.68 -5.70 -23.10
C ALA A 60 -0.18 -4.82 -22.18
N GLY A 61 -1.08 -4.01 -22.75
CA GLY A 61 -2.07 -3.25 -21.99
C GLY A 61 -3.07 -4.12 -21.21
N TRP A 62 -3.48 -5.28 -21.76
CA TRP A 62 -4.32 -6.25 -21.07
C TRP A 62 -3.60 -6.92 -19.89
N TYR A 63 -2.33 -7.32 -20.05
CA TYR A 63 -1.53 -7.87 -18.95
C TYR A 63 -1.27 -6.83 -17.86
N GLN A 64 -0.95 -5.58 -18.24
CA GLN A 64 -0.79 -4.48 -17.28
C GLN A 64 -2.09 -4.15 -16.55
N TRP A 65 -3.24 -4.20 -17.23
CA TRP A 65 -4.56 -4.04 -16.60
C TRP A 65 -4.90 -5.22 -15.67
N GLN A 66 -4.47 -6.42 -15.99
CA GLN A 66 -4.68 -7.60 -15.14
C GLN A 66 -3.79 -7.59 -13.88
N GLU A 67 -2.58 -7.02 -13.97
CA GLU A 67 -1.71 -6.79 -12.82
C GLU A 67 -2.20 -5.62 -11.95
N THR A 68 -2.64 -4.51 -12.55
CA THR A 68 -3.17 -3.34 -11.81
C THR A 68 -4.63 -3.50 -11.36
N GLY A 69 -5.40 -4.41 -11.99
CA GLY A 69 -6.80 -4.72 -11.69
C GLY A 69 -7.00 -5.72 -10.55
N LYS A 70 -5.93 -6.26 -9.97
CA LYS A 70 -6.00 -6.89 -8.65
C LYS A 70 -6.23 -5.78 -7.61
N LEU A 71 -7.08 -6.04 -6.61
CA LEU A 71 -7.43 -5.13 -5.49
C LEU A 71 -6.22 -4.56 -4.69
N GLN A 72 -4.99 -4.92 -5.06
CA GLN A 72 -3.74 -4.30 -4.62
C GLN A 72 -3.62 -2.82 -5.03
N GLY A 73 -4.34 -2.36 -6.07
CA GLY A 73 -4.39 -0.94 -6.48
C GLY A 73 -5.10 0.02 -5.51
N LEU A 74 -5.55 -0.47 -4.35
CA LEU A 74 -6.15 0.33 -3.27
C LEU A 74 -5.24 0.41 -2.03
N SER A 75 -3.99 -0.04 -2.16
CA SER A 75 -2.96 0.13 -1.14
C SER A 75 -2.13 1.37 -1.46
N GLN A 76 -2.03 2.30 -0.51
CA GLN A 76 -1.15 3.48 -0.61
C GLN A 76 0.00 3.34 0.39
N THR A 77 1.18 3.82 -0.01
CA THR A 77 2.31 4.01 0.89
C THR A 77 2.28 5.44 1.43
N ASP A 78 2.26 5.60 2.75
CA ASP A 78 2.22 6.90 3.42
C ASP A 78 3.33 7.02 4.48
N HIS A 79 3.92 8.22 4.58
CA HIS A 79 4.95 8.57 5.59
C HIS A 79 4.35 9.41 6.74
N HIS A 80 3.08 9.14 7.07
CA HIS A 80 2.31 9.68 8.20
C HIS A 80 2.35 11.19 8.46
N GLN A 81 1.47 11.91 7.74
CA GLN A 81 0.85 13.15 8.21
C GLN A 81 -0.66 13.08 7.86
N ASP A 82 -1.52 13.00 8.88
CA ASP A 82 -2.99 13.16 8.79
C ASP A 82 -3.75 12.09 7.98
N SER A 83 -3.82 10.84 8.49
CA SER A 83 -4.41 9.71 7.74
C SER A 83 -5.59 9.02 8.43
N GLY A 84 -5.73 9.12 9.76
CA GLY A 84 -6.76 8.43 10.54
C GLY A 84 -6.74 6.90 10.39
N VAL A 85 -5.59 6.34 10.00
CA VAL A 85 -5.41 4.90 9.73
C VAL A 85 -5.06 4.17 11.01
N LYS A 86 -5.66 2.99 11.22
CA LYS A 86 -5.42 2.15 12.41
C LYS A 86 -5.52 0.66 12.12
N TRP A 87 -5.09 -0.17 13.05
CA TRP A 87 -5.35 -1.61 13.00
C TRP A 87 -6.83 -1.91 13.30
N PRO A 88 -7.36 -3.08 12.91
CA PRO A 88 -8.72 -3.47 13.27
C PRO A 88 -8.97 -3.55 14.79
N GLN A 89 -7.92 -3.84 15.56
CA GLN A 89 -7.92 -3.98 17.02
C GLN A 89 -6.67 -3.34 17.60
N ALA A 90 -6.65 -3.10 18.91
CA ALA A 90 -5.49 -2.56 19.64
C ALA A 90 -4.33 -3.57 19.78
N GLN A 91 -4.00 -4.27 18.70
CA GLN A 91 -2.97 -5.30 18.64
C GLN A 91 -2.44 -5.43 17.20
N ALA A 92 -1.15 -5.69 17.08
CA ALA A 92 -0.49 -6.05 15.83
C ALA A 92 0.69 -7.00 16.09
N THR A 93 1.07 -7.81 15.11
CA THR A 93 2.27 -8.66 15.19
C THR A 93 3.49 -7.91 14.68
N ILE A 94 4.59 -7.99 15.41
CA ILE A 94 5.83 -7.28 15.10
C ILE A 94 7.02 -8.24 15.02
N TYR A 95 7.85 -8.06 14.00
CA TYR A 95 9.12 -8.74 13.83
C TYR A 95 10.28 -7.74 13.98
N ILE A 96 11.29 -8.09 14.77
CA ILE A 96 12.54 -7.32 14.89
C ILE A 96 13.59 -8.02 14.04
N ASP A 97 14.20 -7.29 13.10
CA ASP A 97 15.27 -7.83 12.27
C ASP A 97 16.48 -8.25 13.13
N PRO A 98 16.85 -9.54 13.18
CA PRO A 98 17.98 -10.00 13.99
C PRO A 98 19.33 -9.62 13.39
N GLN A 99 19.39 -9.09 12.16
CA GLN A 99 20.61 -8.63 11.51
C GLN A 99 20.94 -7.15 11.80
N MET A 100 20.02 -6.39 12.39
CA MET A 100 20.16 -4.98 12.77
C MET A 100 21.20 -4.77 13.90
N ASP A 101 21.69 -3.55 14.08
CA ASP A 101 22.53 -3.20 15.22
C ASP A 101 21.89 -3.56 16.57
N ALA A 102 22.70 -4.13 17.47
CA ALA A 102 22.23 -4.63 18.77
C ALA A 102 21.62 -3.52 19.65
N THR A 103 22.07 -2.27 19.50
CA THR A 103 21.50 -1.12 20.22
C THR A 103 20.08 -0.84 19.76
N PHE A 104 19.83 -0.91 18.45
CA PHE A 104 18.49 -0.70 17.88
C PHE A 104 17.57 -1.88 18.17
N GLN A 105 18.06 -3.13 18.07
CA GLN A 105 17.30 -4.30 18.51
C GLN A 105 16.84 -4.14 19.96
N LYS A 106 17.74 -3.70 20.85
CA LYS A 106 17.44 -3.44 22.25
C LYS A 106 16.41 -2.31 22.42
N ALA A 107 16.58 -1.20 21.71
CA ALA A 107 15.66 -0.07 21.78
C ALA A 107 14.24 -0.46 21.33
N TYR A 108 14.11 -1.22 20.24
CA TYR A 108 12.81 -1.73 19.80
C TYR A 108 12.18 -2.67 20.83
N ALA A 109 12.95 -3.61 21.37
CA ALA A 109 12.43 -4.54 22.38
C ALA A 109 11.92 -3.80 23.63
N GLU A 110 12.65 -2.79 24.10
CA GLU A 110 12.24 -1.94 25.23
C GLU A 110 11.03 -1.06 24.87
N ALA A 111 11.00 -0.42 23.69
CA ALA A 111 9.87 0.39 23.24
C ALA A 111 8.58 -0.44 23.11
N ILE A 112 8.67 -1.66 22.57
CA ILE A 112 7.56 -2.62 22.51
C ILE A 112 7.06 -2.96 23.92
N ALA A 113 7.99 -3.25 24.85
CA ALA A 113 7.64 -3.57 26.23
C ALA A 113 6.96 -2.37 26.92
N ASN A 114 7.46 -1.16 26.71
CA ASN A 114 6.92 0.07 27.28
C ASN A 114 5.50 0.33 26.78
N TRP A 115 5.26 0.27 25.46
CA TRP A 115 3.92 0.38 24.88
C TRP A 115 2.98 -0.70 25.41
N ASN A 116 3.40 -1.97 25.43
CA ASN A 116 2.58 -3.07 25.96
C ASN A 116 2.24 -2.88 27.44
N GLN A 117 3.18 -2.36 28.24
CA GLN A 117 2.98 -2.11 29.66
C GLN A 117 1.91 -1.05 29.94
N THR A 118 1.66 -0.12 29.00
CA THR A 118 0.57 0.85 29.13
C THR A 118 -0.81 0.20 29.13
N GLY A 119 -0.94 -0.98 28.50
CA GLY A 119 -2.21 -1.67 28.30
C GLY A 119 -3.11 -1.07 27.21
N ALA A 120 -2.71 0.02 26.54
CA ALA A 120 -3.51 0.66 25.51
C ALA A 120 -3.36 0.00 24.13
N PHE A 121 -2.20 -0.60 23.84
CA PHE A 121 -1.95 -1.38 22.63
C PHE A 121 -1.08 -2.59 22.96
N ASN A 122 -1.24 -3.67 22.20
CA ASN A 122 -0.47 -4.90 22.39
C ASN A 122 0.27 -5.31 21.12
N PHE A 123 1.57 -5.06 21.07
CA PHE A 123 2.47 -5.67 20.11
C PHE A 123 2.76 -7.13 20.47
N VAL A 124 2.54 -8.04 19.52
CA VAL A 124 2.85 -9.47 19.65
C VAL A 124 4.14 -9.74 18.88
N LEU A 125 5.24 -9.99 19.61
CA LEU A 125 6.52 -10.31 18.98
C LEU A 125 6.44 -11.69 18.29
N VAL A 126 6.82 -11.74 17.01
CA VAL A 126 6.92 -12.98 16.22
C VAL A 126 8.34 -13.16 15.69
N THR A 127 8.73 -14.41 15.42
CA THR A 127 10.09 -14.75 14.97
C THR A 127 10.21 -14.94 13.46
N GLU A 128 9.09 -15.09 12.75
CA GLU A 128 9.06 -15.28 11.29
C GLU A 128 8.39 -14.07 10.63
N THR A 129 8.94 -13.62 9.51
CA THR A 129 8.47 -12.41 8.81
C THR A 129 7.09 -12.58 8.19
N ASP A 130 6.67 -13.79 7.85
CA ASP A 130 5.35 -14.09 7.29
C ASP A 130 4.20 -14.04 8.33
N GLN A 131 4.55 -13.96 9.62
CA GLN A 131 3.61 -13.80 10.73
C GLN A 131 3.49 -12.35 11.20
N ALA A 132 4.33 -11.45 10.69
CA ALA A 132 4.40 -10.06 11.11
C ALA A 132 3.57 -9.15 10.20
N THR A 133 2.94 -8.14 10.79
CA THR A 133 2.36 -7.00 10.07
C THR A 133 3.17 -5.72 10.29
N ILE A 134 4.04 -5.71 11.30
CA ILE A 134 4.98 -4.62 11.57
C ILE A 134 6.40 -5.16 11.49
N PHE A 135 7.27 -4.45 10.78
CA PHE A 135 8.67 -4.81 10.58
C PHE A 135 9.57 -3.74 11.17
N ALA A 136 10.25 -4.05 12.28
CA ALA A 136 11.25 -3.19 12.89
C ALA A 136 12.63 -3.50 12.32
N THR A 137 13.22 -2.50 11.66
CA THR A 137 14.45 -2.59 10.87
C THR A 137 15.26 -1.30 11.05
N GLU A 138 16.35 -1.17 10.31
CA GLU A 138 17.26 -0.03 10.36
C GLU A 138 17.50 0.53 8.97
N MET A 139 18.01 1.76 8.94
CA MET A 139 18.52 2.38 7.73
C MET A 139 19.76 3.21 8.05
N ASN A 140 20.46 3.63 7.02
CA ASN A 140 21.61 4.54 7.15
C ASN A 140 21.61 5.51 5.96
N ASP A 141 20.70 6.49 6.02
CA ASP A 141 20.47 7.43 4.93
C ASP A 141 20.44 8.87 5.42
N GLY A 142 21.51 9.60 5.12
CA GLY A 142 21.63 11.04 5.41
C GLY A 142 21.02 11.96 4.35
N SER A 143 20.40 11.42 3.30
CA SER A 143 19.59 12.21 2.37
C SER A 143 18.20 12.54 2.92
N THR A 144 17.72 11.71 3.85
CA THR A 144 16.53 12.00 4.67
C THR A 144 16.89 12.94 5.81
N SER A 145 15.93 13.68 6.36
CA SER A 145 16.14 14.56 7.52
C SER A 145 15.57 13.97 8.81
N VAL A 146 15.40 12.65 8.89
CA VAL A 146 14.68 11.98 9.97
C VAL A 146 15.55 10.95 10.69
N ALA A 147 15.44 10.93 12.02
CA ALA A 147 16.17 10.00 12.88
C ALA A 147 15.51 8.60 12.93
N GLY A 148 14.22 8.54 12.64
CA GLY A 148 13.45 7.32 12.42
C GLY A 148 12.37 7.57 11.37
N GLU A 149 11.77 6.49 10.88
CA GLU A 149 10.64 6.54 9.96
C GLU A 149 9.69 5.37 10.22
N ALA A 150 8.39 5.65 10.20
CA ALA A 150 7.34 4.66 10.02
C ALA A 150 6.69 4.82 8.64
N GLU A 151 6.90 3.84 7.77
CA GLU A 151 6.29 3.76 6.45
C GLU A 151 5.14 2.75 6.51
N SER A 152 3.91 3.20 6.24
CA SER A 152 2.75 2.31 6.25
C SER A 152 2.25 1.99 4.86
N GLN A 153 1.72 0.78 4.73
CA GLN A 153 0.82 0.38 3.66
C GLN A 153 -0.60 0.34 4.23
N THR A 154 -1.51 1.01 3.53
CA THR A 154 -2.88 1.22 3.99
C THR A 154 -3.88 0.78 2.96
N ASN A 155 -4.91 0.05 3.37
CA ASN A 155 -6.10 -0.17 2.55
C ASN A 155 -6.97 1.09 2.54
N LEU A 156 -7.05 1.77 1.39
CA LEU A 156 -7.75 3.04 1.25
C LEU A 156 -9.27 2.95 1.48
N LEU A 157 -9.88 1.77 1.28
CA LEU A 157 -11.31 1.58 1.50
C LEU A 157 -11.65 1.42 2.98
N THR A 158 -10.85 0.64 3.71
CA THR A 158 -11.11 0.34 5.12
C THR A 158 -10.41 1.30 6.07
N LYS A 159 -9.48 2.13 5.56
CA LYS A 159 -8.59 2.99 6.37
C LYS A 159 -7.84 2.17 7.43
N GLN A 160 -7.42 0.98 7.05
CA GLN A 160 -6.67 0.07 7.92
C GLN A 160 -5.27 -0.16 7.42
N PHE A 161 -4.35 -0.28 8.36
CA PHE A 161 -3.01 -0.78 8.07
C PHE A 161 -3.07 -2.19 7.50
N THR A 162 -2.26 -2.43 6.48
CA THR A 162 -1.95 -3.78 5.97
C THR A 162 -0.54 -4.19 6.34
N SER A 163 0.38 -3.24 6.41
CA SER A 163 1.75 -3.44 6.87
C SER A 163 2.35 -2.10 7.34
N VAL A 164 3.28 -2.12 8.29
CA VAL A 164 4.09 -0.95 8.64
C VAL A 164 5.56 -1.35 8.76
N THR A 165 6.45 -0.63 8.09
CA THR A 165 7.89 -0.79 8.26
C THR A 165 8.43 0.37 9.06
N VAL A 166 9.08 0.05 10.18
CA VAL A 166 9.65 1.03 11.11
C VAL A 166 11.17 0.95 11.01
N ARG A 167 11.83 2.06 10.72
CA ARG A 167 13.28 2.16 10.49
C ARG A 167 13.92 3.15 11.46
N LEU A 168 14.93 2.71 12.21
CA LEU A 168 15.84 3.63 12.92
C LEU A 168 17.03 4.00 12.03
N ASN A 169 17.41 5.28 12.00
CA ASN A 169 18.43 5.80 11.08
C ASN A 169 19.80 5.97 11.76
N HIS A 170 20.74 5.09 11.44
CA HIS A 170 22.13 5.13 11.90
C HIS A 170 22.83 6.47 11.63
N TYR A 171 22.53 7.11 10.49
CA TYR A 171 23.19 8.35 10.08
C TYR A 171 23.11 9.43 11.16
N TYR A 172 21.99 9.47 11.89
CA TYR A 172 21.73 10.39 12.98
C TYR A 172 21.94 9.77 14.35
N LEU A 173 21.32 8.61 14.60
CA LEU A 173 21.21 8.03 15.93
C LEU A 173 22.53 7.46 16.46
N SER A 174 23.42 7.01 15.58
CA SER A 174 24.71 6.42 15.97
C SER A 174 25.88 7.37 15.76
N ASN A 175 25.65 8.54 15.16
CA ASN A 175 26.69 9.50 14.89
C ASN A 175 26.87 10.46 16.09
N PRO A 176 28.03 10.42 16.77
CA PRO A 176 28.25 11.20 17.99
C PRO A 176 28.08 12.71 17.81
N ASN A 177 28.21 13.23 16.59
CA ASN A 177 28.04 14.65 16.30
C ASN A 177 26.60 15.16 16.53
N TYR A 178 25.60 14.27 16.50
CA TYR A 178 24.20 14.62 16.78
C TYR A 178 23.81 14.40 18.25
N GLY A 179 24.67 13.78 19.05
CA GLY A 179 24.53 13.70 20.51
C GLY A 179 23.29 12.93 20.99
N TYR A 180 22.83 11.91 20.25
CA TYR A 180 21.77 11.03 20.74
C TYR A 180 22.30 10.15 21.87
N THR A 181 21.64 10.22 23.02
CA THR A 181 21.82 9.25 24.10
C THR A 181 21.03 7.99 23.79
N TYR A 182 21.28 6.90 24.53
CA TYR A 182 20.46 5.70 24.43
C TYR A 182 18.97 6.01 24.69
N ASP A 183 18.65 6.82 25.70
CA ASP A 183 17.26 7.22 25.97
C ASP A 183 16.62 7.92 24.78
N ARG A 184 17.37 8.76 24.05
CA ARG A 184 16.83 9.40 22.83
C ARG A 184 16.61 8.40 21.70
N ILE A 185 17.46 7.37 21.57
CA ILE A 185 17.25 6.27 20.61
C ILE A 185 16.00 5.48 20.98
N LEU A 186 15.83 5.16 22.27
CA LEU A 186 14.64 4.50 22.79
C LEU A 186 13.38 5.32 22.51
N HIS A 187 13.38 6.62 22.82
CA HIS A 187 12.25 7.50 22.52
C HIS A 187 11.98 7.64 21.02
N THR A 188 13.01 7.61 20.16
CA THR A 188 12.79 7.53 18.70
C THR A 188 12.07 6.23 18.35
N ALA A 189 12.49 5.09 18.89
CA ALA A 189 11.79 3.81 18.65
C ALA A 189 10.34 3.85 19.17
N GLU A 190 10.08 4.41 20.35
CA GLU A 190 8.74 4.59 20.89
C GLU A 190 7.88 5.50 20.01
N HIS A 191 8.44 6.58 19.48
CA HIS A 191 7.79 7.52 18.56
C HIS A 191 7.36 6.82 17.27
N GLU A 192 8.28 6.14 16.59
CA GLU A 192 7.96 5.48 15.33
C GLU A 192 6.99 4.30 15.53
N LEU A 193 7.07 3.59 16.66
CA LEU A 193 6.05 2.62 17.04
C LEU A 193 4.70 3.27 17.35
N GLY A 194 4.68 4.49 17.89
CA GLY A 194 3.47 5.30 18.03
C GLY A 194 2.79 5.56 16.69
N HIS A 195 3.57 5.91 15.66
CA HIS A 195 3.05 5.97 14.28
C HIS A 195 2.54 4.62 13.77
N ALA A 196 3.25 3.53 14.06
CA ALA A 196 2.79 2.19 13.70
C ALA A 196 1.51 1.75 14.43
N ILE A 197 1.19 2.35 15.59
CA ILE A 197 -0.11 2.21 16.28
C ILE A 197 -1.20 3.05 15.59
N GLY A 198 -0.82 4.13 14.90
CA GLY A 198 -1.73 5.08 14.26
C GLY A 198 -1.79 6.45 14.94
N LEU A 199 -0.87 6.75 15.87
CA LEU A 199 -0.76 8.08 16.45
C LEU A 199 -0.13 9.08 15.48
N GLU A 200 -0.56 10.32 15.56
CA GLU A 200 -0.05 11.44 14.77
C GLU A 200 0.82 12.35 15.62
N HIS A 201 1.56 13.25 14.96
CA HIS A 201 2.38 14.22 15.67
C HIS A 201 1.54 15.18 16.51
N THR A 202 2.13 15.60 17.63
CA THR A 202 1.58 16.67 18.46
C THR A 202 2.68 17.66 18.85
N ASN A 203 2.28 18.91 19.09
CA ASN A 203 3.19 19.96 19.59
C ASN A 203 3.30 19.98 21.12
N GLU A 204 2.55 19.11 21.81
CA GLU A 204 2.57 18.97 23.26
C GLU A 204 3.78 18.16 23.76
N VAL A 205 3.98 18.10 25.07
CA VAL A 205 5.01 17.22 25.69
C VAL A 205 4.61 15.76 25.53
N SER A 206 5.14 15.09 24.51
CA SER A 206 4.65 13.79 24.02
C SER A 206 5.79 13.00 23.41
N VAL A 207 5.67 11.67 23.41
CA VAL A 207 6.53 10.83 22.57
C VAL A 207 6.36 11.16 21.09
N MET A 208 5.18 11.62 20.67
CA MET A 208 4.82 12.00 19.32
C MET A 208 5.24 13.44 18.95
N GLN A 209 6.18 14.05 19.67
CA GLN A 209 6.79 15.29 19.20
C GLN A 209 7.57 15.07 17.90
N PRO A 210 7.39 15.91 16.87
CA PRO A 210 7.98 15.69 15.55
C PRO A 210 9.52 15.83 15.53
N ALA A 211 10.13 16.37 16.60
CA ALA A 211 11.56 16.62 16.62
C ALA A 211 12.18 16.33 17.99
N GLY A 212 13.38 15.76 17.94
CA GLY A 212 14.31 15.71 19.08
C GLY A 212 14.24 14.45 19.94
N SER A 213 13.11 13.73 19.96
CA SER A 213 12.93 12.50 20.76
C SER A 213 13.29 12.72 22.24
N TYR A 214 12.88 13.87 22.78
CA TYR A 214 13.22 14.28 24.15
C TYR A 214 12.34 13.64 25.22
N TYR A 215 11.16 13.16 24.84
CA TYR A 215 10.18 12.57 25.73
C TYR A 215 9.86 11.15 25.28
N GLY A 216 9.79 10.22 26.23
CA GLY A 216 9.20 8.91 25.99
C GLY A 216 7.68 8.94 26.10
N ILE A 217 7.04 7.77 26.15
CA ILE A 217 5.57 7.65 26.23
C ILE A 217 5.00 8.43 27.43
N GLN A 218 4.04 9.32 27.15
CA GLN A 218 3.32 10.13 28.14
C GLN A 218 1.88 9.67 28.33
N ALA A 219 1.24 10.07 29.44
CA ALA A 219 -0.14 9.69 29.73
C ALA A 219 -1.14 10.10 28.63
N GLN A 220 -0.92 11.23 27.98
CA GLN A 220 -1.76 11.67 26.86
C GLN A 220 -1.61 10.79 25.62
N ASP A 221 -0.44 10.19 25.40
CA ASP A 221 -0.21 9.29 24.28
C ASP A 221 -1.01 7.99 24.51
N VAL A 222 -1.01 7.50 25.75
CA VAL A 222 -1.82 6.34 26.18
C VAL A 222 -3.32 6.61 25.98
N GLN A 223 -3.80 7.79 26.40
CA GLN A 223 -5.19 8.18 26.21
C GLN A 223 -5.56 8.26 24.72
N ALA A 224 -4.70 8.84 23.88
CA ALA A 224 -4.94 8.91 22.45
C ALA A 224 -5.05 7.53 21.80
N VAL A 225 -4.23 6.55 22.23
CA VAL A 225 -4.36 5.16 21.77
C VAL A 225 -5.69 4.55 22.23
N GLN A 226 -6.09 4.75 23.49
CA GLN A 226 -7.36 4.24 23.99
C GLN A 226 -8.53 4.79 23.16
N GLU A 227 -8.60 6.10 22.95
CA GLU A 227 -9.64 6.75 22.14
C GLU A 227 -9.65 6.22 20.68
N LEU A 228 -8.48 5.96 20.10
CA LEU A 228 -8.34 5.41 18.74
C LEU A 228 -8.96 4.01 18.61
N TYR A 229 -8.90 3.20 19.67
CA TYR A 229 -9.32 1.79 19.66
C TYR A 229 -10.58 1.47 20.46
N GLU A 230 -11.13 2.41 21.23
CA GLU A 230 -12.41 2.28 21.96
C GLU A 230 -13.63 2.18 21.03
N SER A 231 -13.52 2.64 19.78
CA SER A 231 -14.62 2.63 18.79
C SER A 231 -14.87 1.27 18.11
N GLY A 232 -14.27 0.19 18.60
CA GLY A 232 -14.20 -1.12 17.95
C GLY A 232 -15.07 -2.24 18.53
N GLU A 233 -16.16 -1.93 19.25
CA GLU A 233 -17.19 -2.91 19.66
C GLU A 233 -18.38 -2.99 18.69
#